data_AF-A0A524ICZ3-F1
#
_entry.id   AF-A0A524ICZ3-F1
#
_cell.length_a   1.000
_cell.length_b   1.000
_cell.length_c   1.000
_cell.angle_alpha   90.00
_cell.angle_beta   90.00
_cell.angle_gamma   90.00
#
_symmetry.space_group_name_H-M   'P 1'
#
loop_
_entity.id
_entity.type
_entity.pdbx_description
1 polymer ?
#
loop_
_entity_poly.entity_id
_entity_poly.type
_entity_poly.pdbx_seq_one_letter_code
_entity_poly.pdbx_strand_id
1 'polypeptide(L)'
;MEKKYGEVESGSATIVVRGVTSRLREILARWMMDVPEIMTLDGGILGEDHFWIRFIDKDDRCYVVFEFNGEFDILSEMRADSLAWEGEDFFASRWR
;
A
#
# COMPACT_ATOMS: atom_id res chain seq x y z
N MET A 1 -6.48 -1.56 10.00
CA MET A 1 -6.26 -1.58 8.54
C MET A 1 -7.55 -1.91 7.79
N GLU A 2 -8.07 -3.13 7.86
CA GLU A 2 -9.22 -3.53 7.01
C GLU A 2 -10.53 -2.79 7.27
N LYS A 3 -10.80 -2.41 8.54
CA LYS A 3 -11.98 -1.59 8.86
C LYS A 3 -12.04 -0.27 8.08
N LYS A 4 -10.88 0.26 7.66
CA LYS A 4 -10.76 1.56 6.98
C LYS A 4 -10.52 1.41 5.47
N TYR A 5 -9.73 0.41 5.07
CA TYR A 5 -9.27 0.26 3.68
C TYR A 5 -9.83 -0.97 2.96
N GLY A 6 -10.63 -1.80 3.63
CA GLY A 6 -11.08 -3.09 3.12
C GLY A 6 -10.07 -4.23 3.34
N GLU A 7 -10.51 -5.45 3.06
CA GLU A 7 -9.69 -6.67 3.14
C GLU A 7 -8.40 -6.54 2.31
N VAL A 8 -7.35 -7.26 2.69
CA VAL A 8 -6.08 -7.31 1.93
C VAL A 8 -6.33 -7.70 0.46
N GLU A 9 -5.73 -6.96 -0.47
CA GLU A 9 -5.88 -7.13 -1.94
C GLU A 9 -7.30 -6.91 -2.51
N SER A 10 -8.23 -6.34 -1.73
CA SER A 10 -9.59 -6.01 -2.21
C SER A 10 -9.69 -4.66 -2.93
N GLY A 11 -8.68 -3.80 -2.79
CA GLY A 11 -8.60 -2.51 -3.47
C GLY A 11 -8.16 -2.62 -4.93
N SER A 12 -7.79 -1.48 -5.52
CA SER A 12 -7.38 -1.41 -6.93
C SER A 12 -5.86 -1.38 -7.09
N ALA A 13 -5.35 -2.03 -8.14
CA ALA A 13 -3.94 -1.96 -8.56
C ALA A 13 -3.59 -0.64 -9.29
N THR A 14 -4.58 0.19 -9.57
CA THR A 14 -4.43 1.51 -10.19
C THR A 14 -5.37 2.52 -9.54
N ILE A 15 -4.94 3.76 -9.44
CA ILE A 15 -5.78 4.85 -8.93
C ILE A 15 -5.67 6.07 -9.83
N VAL A 16 -6.75 6.84 -9.92
CA VAL A 16 -6.78 8.08 -10.69
C VAL A 16 -6.49 9.23 -9.75
N VAL A 17 -5.32 9.83 -9.89
CA VAL A 17 -4.89 11.00 -9.10
C VAL A 17 -4.91 12.22 -10.02
N ARG A 18 -5.74 13.21 -9.71
CA ARG A 18 -5.91 14.45 -10.51
C ARG A 18 -6.14 14.19 -12.00
N GLY A 19 -6.94 13.17 -12.33
CA GLY A 19 -7.27 12.78 -13.71
C GLY A 19 -6.23 11.91 -14.41
N VAL A 20 -5.14 11.55 -13.74
CA VAL A 20 -4.11 10.66 -14.28
C VAL A 20 -4.22 9.28 -13.63
N THR A 21 -4.52 8.27 -14.43
CA THR A 21 -4.46 6.86 -13.98
C THR A 21 -3.01 6.47 -13.75
N SER A 22 -2.68 6.12 -12.51
CA SER A 22 -1.34 5.69 -12.10
C SER A 22 -1.40 4.29 -11.51
N ARG A 23 -0.42 3.45 -11.83
CA ARG A 23 -0.19 2.18 -11.12
C ARG A 23 0.37 2.49 -9.73
N LEU A 24 0.04 1.66 -8.75
CA LEU A 24 0.55 1.83 -7.38
C LEU A 24 2.09 1.90 -7.32
N ARG A 25 2.76 1.10 -8.16
CA ARG A 25 4.21 1.10 -8.28
C ARG A 25 4.76 2.44 -8.78
N GLU A 26 4.08 3.09 -9.72
CA GLU A 26 4.46 4.41 -10.25
C GLU A 26 4.31 5.51 -9.18
N ILE A 27 3.36 5.34 -8.26
CA ILE A 27 3.18 6.23 -7.12
C ILE A 27 4.32 6.05 -6.12
N LEU A 28 4.63 4.81 -5.72
CA LEU A 28 5.75 4.54 -4.82
C LEU A 28 7.10 5.00 -5.40
N ALA A 29 7.29 4.92 -6.72
CA ALA A 29 8.48 5.41 -7.39
C ALA A 29 8.71 6.92 -7.15
N ARG A 30 7.65 7.72 -6.97
CA ARG A 30 7.75 9.16 -6.65
C ARG A 30 8.37 9.42 -5.28
N TRP A 31 8.24 8.47 -4.36
CA TRP A 31 8.86 8.50 -3.03
C TRP A 31 10.17 7.70 -2.98
N MET A 32 10.72 7.31 -4.14
CA MET A 32 11.92 6.47 -4.24
C MET A 32 11.75 5.07 -3.60
N MET A 33 10.51 4.56 -3.58
CA MET A 33 10.15 3.27 -2.96
C MET A 33 9.87 2.16 -3.98
N ASP A 34 10.18 2.37 -5.27
CA ASP A 34 10.19 1.28 -6.26
C ASP A 34 11.48 0.47 -6.14
N VAL A 35 11.59 -0.28 -5.04
CA VAL A 35 12.73 -1.12 -4.69
C VAL A 35 12.28 -2.56 -4.44
N PRO A 36 13.15 -3.57 -4.61
CA PRO A 36 12.80 -4.98 -4.45
C PRO A 36 12.16 -5.34 -3.11
N GLU A 37 12.45 -4.59 -2.06
CA GLU A 37 11.99 -4.79 -0.69
C GLU A 37 10.54 -4.33 -0.48
N ILE A 38 9.99 -3.54 -1.41
CA ILE A 38 8.61 -3.05 -1.36
C ILE A 38 7.74 -3.85 -2.33
N MET A 39 6.62 -4.38 -1.84
CA MET A 39 5.64 -5.09 -2.66
C MET A 39 4.28 -4.40 -2.58
N THR A 40 3.85 -3.77 -3.67
CA THR A 40 2.49 -3.20 -3.78
C THR A 40 1.43 -4.28 -3.63
N LEU A 41 0.37 -3.97 -2.88
CA LEU A 41 -0.80 -4.83 -2.77
C LEU A 41 -1.98 -4.20 -3.50
N ASP A 42 -2.54 -3.14 -2.95
CA ASP A 42 -3.71 -2.46 -3.48
C ASP A 42 -3.81 -1.01 -2.97
N GLY A 43 -4.76 -0.26 -3.48
CA GLY A 43 -4.97 1.14 -3.11
C GLY A 43 -6.36 1.62 -3.50
N GLY A 44 -6.65 2.87 -3.18
CA GLY A 44 -7.95 3.44 -3.46
C GLY A 44 -8.07 4.93 -3.13
N ILE A 45 -9.31 5.39 -3.18
CA ILE A 45 -9.71 6.78 -2.99
C ILE A 45 -10.57 6.85 -1.73
N LEU A 46 -10.20 7.69 -0.77
CA LEU A 46 -10.98 7.98 0.44
C LEU A 46 -11.84 9.24 0.28
N GLY A 47 -11.44 10.15 -0.61
CA GLY A 47 -12.13 11.41 -0.88
C GLY A 47 -11.56 12.11 -2.12
N GLU A 48 -12.07 13.31 -2.43
CA GLU A 48 -11.76 14.05 -3.66
C GLU A 48 -10.25 14.24 -3.91
N ASP A 49 -9.49 14.50 -2.84
CA ASP A 49 -8.04 14.68 -2.88
C ASP A 49 -7.34 13.86 -1.79
N HIS A 50 -7.87 12.67 -1.50
CA HIS A 50 -7.38 11.81 -0.43
C HIS A 50 -7.34 10.36 -0.91
N PHE A 51 -6.13 9.82 -0.98
CA PHE A 51 -5.82 8.52 -1.56
C PHE A 51 -5.13 7.65 -0.52
N TRP A 52 -5.17 6.34 -0.75
CA TRP A 52 -4.38 5.39 0.04
C TRP A 52 -3.72 4.35 -0.85
N ILE A 53 -2.57 3.86 -0.39
CA ILE A 53 -1.82 2.77 -1.01
C ILE A 53 -1.30 1.84 0.08
N ARG A 54 -1.52 0.54 -0.10
CA ARG A 54 -1.04 -0.53 0.76
C ARG A 54 0.04 -1.33 0.07
N PHE A 55 1.08 -1.63 0.82
CA PHE A 55 2.21 -2.44 0.38
C PHE A 55 2.79 -3.23 1.56
N ILE A 56 3.64 -4.21 1.25
CA ILE A 56 4.46 -4.91 2.23
C ILE A 56 5.85 -4.29 2.20
N ASP A 57 6.33 -3.92 3.37
CA ASP A 57 7.74 -3.68 3.63
C ASP A 57 8.37 -5.02 4.06
N LYS A 58 9.20 -5.60 3.20
CA LYS A 58 9.77 -6.93 3.42
C LYS A 58 10.86 -6.94 4.48
N ASP A 59 11.58 -5.83 4.63
CA ASP A 59 12.66 -5.72 5.62
C ASP A 59 12.07 -5.69 7.02
N ASP A 60 11.02 -4.88 7.21
CA ASP A 60 10.31 -4.75 8.49
C ASP A 60 9.25 -5.85 8.70
N ARG A 61 8.96 -6.65 7.67
CA ARG A 61 7.89 -7.67 7.66
C ARG A 61 6.57 -7.08 8.15
N CYS A 62 6.14 -5.98 7.55
CA CYS A 62 4.89 -5.34 7.93
C CYS A 62 4.06 -4.94 6.72
N TYR A 63 2.75 -4.91 6.94
CA TYR A 63 1.83 -4.21 6.09
C TYR A 63 1.93 -2.71 6.38
N VAL A 64 2.08 -1.91 5.33
CA VAL A 64 2.11 -0.46 5.42
C VAL A 64 0.99 0.12 4.56
N VAL A 65 0.26 1.10 5.09
CA VAL A 65 -0.61 1.97 4.30
C VAL A 65 -0.12 3.40 4.43
N PHE A 66 0.09 4.04 3.30
CA PHE A 66 0.21 5.49 3.22
C PHE A 66 -1.11 6.09 2.76
N GLU A 67 -1.52 7.16 3.44
CA GLU A 67 -2.50 8.10 2.93
C GLU A 67 -1.78 9.31 2.35
N PHE A 68 -2.26 9.83 1.23
CA PHE A 68 -1.63 10.95 0.54
C PHE A 68 -2.64 11.82 -0.22
N ASN A 69 -2.25 13.06 -0.52
CA ASN A 69 -3.04 14.01 -1.30
C ASN A 69 -2.69 13.96 -2.81
N GLY A 70 -3.37 14.77 -3.64
CA GLY A 70 -3.13 14.82 -5.08
C GLY A 70 -1.77 15.41 -5.50
N GLU A 71 -1.04 16.01 -4.56
CA GLU A 71 0.34 16.47 -4.75
C GLU A 71 1.38 15.43 -4.31
N PHE A 72 0.94 14.24 -3.90
CA PHE A 72 1.77 13.15 -3.37
C PHE A 72 2.46 13.45 -2.03
N ASP A 73 1.94 14.41 -1.26
CA ASP A 73 2.34 14.58 0.13
C ASP A 73 1.75 13.45 0.97
N ILE A 74 2.58 12.78 1.76
CA ILE A 74 2.14 11.75 2.69
C ILE A 74 1.43 12.43 3.87
N LEU A 75 0.15 12.10 4.05
CA LEU A 75 -0.71 12.64 5.10
C LEU A 75 -0.69 11.79 6.36
N SER A 76 -0.61 10.46 6.19
CA SER A 76 -0.52 9.53 7.31
C SER A 76 0.15 8.22 6.90
N GLU A 77 0.72 7.56 7.89
CA GLU A 77 1.33 6.24 7.77
C GLU A 77 0.74 5.31 8.84
N MET A 78 0.33 4.12 8.42
CA MET A 78 -0.10 3.06 9.31
C MET A 78 0.71 1.80 9.02
N ARG A 79 1.35 1.25 10.05
CA ARG A 79 2.03 -0.06 10.00
C ARG A 79 1.26 -1.10 10.81
N ALA A 80 1.21 -2.32 10.30
CA ALA A 80 0.71 -3.49 11.01
C ALA A 80 1.68 -4.65 10.84
N ASP A 81 2.15 -5.22 11.96
CA ASP A 81 3.03 -6.39 11.93
C ASP A 81 2.31 -7.56 11.26
N SER A 82 2.97 -8.13 10.25
CA SER A 82 2.43 -9.23 9.46
C SER A 82 2.44 -10.57 10.21
N LEU A 83 3.38 -10.78 11.14
CA LEU A 83 3.44 -11.97 12.00
C LEU A 83 2.24 -12.04 12.94
N ALA A 84 1.78 -10.87 13.41
CA ALA A 84 0.60 -10.77 14.26
C ALA A 84 -0.71 -11.02 13.51
N TRP A 85 -0.70 -10.98 12.17
CA TRP A 85 -1.91 -10.95 11.36
C TRP A 85 -2.16 -12.22 10.54
N GLU A 86 -1.11 -12.86 10.03
CA GLU A 86 -1.27 -14.05 9.16
C GLU A 86 -0.45 -15.27 9.61
N GLY A 87 0.25 -15.17 10.75
CA GLY A 87 1.04 -16.26 11.32
C GLY A 87 2.33 -16.56 10.54
N GLU A 88 3.13 -17.50 11.05
CA GLU A 88 4.46 -17.83 10.52
C GLU A 88 4.44 -18.39 9.08
N ASP A 89 3.32 -18.99 8.64
CA ASP A 89 3.19 -19.66 7.33
C ASP A 89 2.90 -18.73 6.15
N PHE A 90 2.51 -17.47 6.41
CA PHE A 90 2.18 -16.53 5.34
C PHE A 90 3.40 -16.14 4.48
N PHE A 91 4.56 -15.94 5.12
CA PHE A 91 5.81 -15.64 4.42
C PHE A 91 6.50 -16.88 3.82
N ALA A 92 6.08 -18.08 4.17
CA ALA A 92 6.62 -19.29 3.54
C ALA A 92 5.96 -19.60 2.18
N SER A 93 4.70 -19.18 1.98
CA SER A 93 3.85 -19.63 0.86
C SER A 93 3.75 -18.67 -0.32
N ARG A 94 3.80 -17.35 -0.09
CA ARG A 94 3.75 -16.31 -1.17
C ARG A 94 5.10 -16.09 -1.88
N TRP A 95 6.17 -16.71 -1.39
CA TRP A 95 7.56 -16.35 -1.70
C TRP A 95 8.38 -17.48 -2.36
N ARG A 96 7.70 -18.44 -3.02
CA ARG A 96 8.34 -19.46 -3.86
C ARG A 96 8.16 -19.14 -5.35
#